data_AF-J9TYJ9-F1
#
_entry.id   AF-J9TYJ9-F1
#
_cell.length_a   1.000
_cell.length_b   1.000
_cell.length_c   1.000
_cell.angle_alpha   90.00
_cell.angle_beta   90.00
_cell.angle_gamma   90.00
#
_symmetry.space_group_name_H-M   'P 1'
#
loop_
_entity.id
_entity.type
_entity.pdbx_description
1 polymer ?
#
loop_
_entity_poly.entity_id
_entity_poly.type
_entity_poly.pdbx_seq_one_letter_code
_entity_poly.pdbx_strand_id
1 'polypeptide(L)'
;PDLSDAKNLEVLNLARCESLVEIPSSIRNLQKLEELNMDFCRKLKVLPTHSNLASLVSLTMMGCWHLKKIPDISTNITTLSITDTMLEGLLESVRLWFGLQFLDIYGSVNVYHAIAEIYLKGRGEDIKKIPDCIKDLDGLKELHIYGCPKIASLPELPSSLKRLMVDTCESLET
;
A
#
# COMPACT_ATOMS: atom_id res chain seq x y z
N PRO A 1 20.85 -2.04 -5.60
CA PRO A 1 21.41 -3.15 -6.42
C PRO A 1 21.05 -2.88 -7.88
N ASP A 2 21.89 -3.27 -8.84
CA ASP A 2 21.45 -3.29 -10.23
C ASP A 2 20.69 -4.60 -10.51
N LEU A 3 19.44 -4.48 -10.96
CA LEU A 3 18.54 -5.58 -11.28
C LEU A 3 18.37 -5.78 -12.80
N SER A 4 19.18 -5.09 -13.62
CA SER A 4 19.03 -5.04 -15.08
C SER A 4 19.07 -6.41 -15.77
N ASP A 5 19.87 -7.34 -15.24
CA ASP A 5 20.03 -8.71 -15.77
C ASP A 5 19.02 -9.72 -15.21
N ALA A 6 18.28 -9.38 -14.15
CA ALA A 6 17.34 -10.26 -13.48
C ALA A 6 15.99 -10.37 -14.22
N LYS A 7 16.00 -10.56 -15.55
CA LYS A 7 14.82 -10.49 -16.43
C LYS A 7 13.73 -11.55 -16.15
N ASN A 8 14.06 -12.59 -15.39
CA ASN A 8 13.14 -13.65 -14.99
C ASN A 8 12.67 -13.52 -13.53
N LEU A 9 12.96 -12.40 -12.85
CA LEU A 9 12.53 -12.20 -11.47
C LEU A 9 11.01 -12.02 -11.38
N GLU A 10 10.35 -12.90 -10.62
CA GLU A 10 8.91 -12.89 -10.38
C GLU A 10 8.56 -12.29 -9.01
N VAL A 11 9.46 -12.40 -8.03
CA VAL A 11 9.26 -11.89 -6.67
C VAL A 11 10.46 -11.04 -6.25
N LEU A 12 10.20 -9.81 -5.81
CA LEU A 12 11.20 -8.91 -5.22
C LEU A 12 10.76 -8.53 -3.81
N ASN A 13 11.46 -9.07 -2.83
CA ASN A 13 11.25 -8.76 -1.42
C ASN A 13 12.34 -7.82 -0.89
N LEU A 14 11.91 -6.61 -0.54
CA LEU A 14 12.72 -5.55 0.07
C LEU A 14 12.26 -5.24 1.49
N ALA A 15 11.41 -6.09 2.08
CA ALA A 15 10.85 -5.87 3.40
C ALA A 15 11.97 -5.60 4.43
N ARG A 16 11.75 -4.60 5.29
CA ARG A 16 12.64 -4.16 6.37
C ARG A 16 14.01 -3.69 5.89
N CYS A 17 14.15 -3.29 4.63
CA CYS A 17 15.30 -2.51 4.17
C CYS A 17 15.20 -1.07 4.71
N GLU A 18 15.40 -0.88 6.02
CA GLU A 18 15.18 0.41 6.70
C GLU A 18 16.11 1.55 6.21
N SER A 19 17.21 1.21 5.55
CA SER A 19 18.13 2.17 4.92
C SER A 19 17.78 2.52 3.47
N LEU A 20 16.79 1.85 2.87
CA LEU A 20 16.37 2.09 1.49
C LEU A 20 15.68 3.46 1.39
N VAL A 21 16.17 4.31 0.49
CA VAL A 21 15.63 5.66 0.25
C VAL A 21 14.86 5.75 -1.07
N GLU A 22 15.33 5.00 -2.07
CA GLU A 22 14.76 4.92 -3.41
C GLU A 22 14.88 3.50 -3.96
N ILE A 23 13.95 3.13 -4.85
CA ILE A 23 14.04 1.87 -5.59
C ILE A 23 14.96 2.05 -6.80
N PRO A 24 15.85 1.09 -7.11
CA PRO A 24 16.69 1.16 -8.29
C PRO A 24 15.86 1.29 -9.59
N SER A 25 16.27 2.20 -10.48
CA SER A 25 15.56 2.44 -11.74
C SER A 25 15.53 1.23 -12.67
N SER A 26 16.43 0.25 -12.49
CA SER A 26 16.43 -1.01 -13.24
C SER A 26 15.25 -1.93 -12.92
N ILE A 27 14.43 -1.62 -11.90
CA ILE A 27 13.15 -2.31 -11.66
C ILE A 27 12.23 -2.29 -12.89
N ARG A 28 12.28 -1.25 -13.72
CA ARG A 28 11.51 -1.15 -14.98
C ARG A 28 11.81 -2.27 -15.98
N ASN A 29 12.94 -2.97 -15.83
CA ASN A 29 13.32 -4.08 -16.70
C ASN A 29 12.68 -5.41 -16.26
N LEU A 30 12.07 -5.45 -15.07
CA LEU A 30 11.52 -6.67 -14.47
C LEU A 30 10.08 -6.92 -14.95
N GLN A 31 9.93 -7.17 -16.25
CA GLN A 31 8.63 -7.32 -16.90
C GLN A 31 7.84 -8.58 -16.47
N LYS A 32 8.52 -9.54 -15.82
CA LYS A 32 7.94 -10.73 -15.21
C LYS A 32 7.68 -10.61 -13.70
N LEU A 33 7.96 -9.44 -13.10
CA LEU A 33 7.76 -9.25 -11.67
C LEU A 33 6.27 -9.27 -11.36
N GLU A 34 5.85 -10.25 -10.56
CA GLU A 34 4.46 -10.46 -10.11
C GLU A 34 4.23 -9.85 -8.73
N GLU A 35 5.25 -9.93 -7.84
CA GLU A 35 5.15 -9.47 -6.46
C GLU A 35 6.31 -8.52 -6.08
N LEU A 36 5.94 -7.35 -5.53
CA LEU A 36 6.88 -6.40 -4.95
C LEU A 36 6.51 -6.12 -3.50
N ASN A 37 7.32 -6.61 -2.57
CA ASN A 37 7.18 -6.33 -1.14
C ASN A 37 8.21 -5.27 -0.70
N MET A 38 7.74 -4.15 -0.15
CA MET A 38 8.55 -3.07 0.40
C MET A 38 8.17 -2.75 1.85
N ASP A 39 7.52 -3.66 2.56
CA ASP A 39 7.03 -3.44 3.91
C ASP A 39 8.17 -2.99 4.86
N PHE A 40 7.90 -2.01 5.70
CA PHE A 40 8.81 -1.44 6.69
C PHE A 40 10.10 -0.83 6.10
N CYS A 41 10.10 -0.43 4.83
CA CYS A 41 11.15 0.42 4.25
C CYS A 41 10.99 1.88 4.73
N ARG A 42 11.33 2.13 5.99
CA ARG A 42 10.99 3.38 6.70
C ARG A 42 11.57 4.66 6.11
N LYS A 43 12.73 4.58 5.44
CA LYS A 43 13.37 5.74 4.81
C LYS A 43 12.98 5.92 3.34
N LEU A 44 12.14 5.04 2.79
CA LEU A 44 11.73 5.06 1.40
C LEU A 44 10.88 6.30 1.13
N LYS A 45 11.34 7.14 0.21
CA LYS A 45 10.72 8.42 -0.14
C LYS A 45 10.25 8.47 -1.58
N VAL A 46 10.93 7.73 -2.45
CA VAL A 46 10.70 7.76 -3.89
C VAL A 46 10.46 6.35 -4.39
N LEU A 47 9.33 6.19 -5.07
CA LEU A 47 8.98 5.00 -5.81
C LEU A 47 9.21 5.25 -7.30
N PRO A 48 9.48 4.20 -8.08
CA PRO A 48 9.72 4.34 -9.50
C PRO A 48 8.37 4.66 -10.19
N THR A 49 8.33 5.74 -10.96
CA THR A 49 7.17 6.11 -11.78
C THR A 49 7.34 5.61 -13.21
N HIS A 50 6.23 5.33 -13.89
CA HIS A 50 6.20 4.95 -15.31
C HIS A 50 7.04 3.69 -15.63
N SER A 51 7.15 2.76 -14.68
CA SER A 51 7.86 1.49 -14.90
C SER A 51 7.08 0.49 -15.74
N ASN A 52 5.74 0.63 -15.75
CA ASN A 52 4.79 -0.22 -16.47
C ASN A 52 5.13 -1.72 -16.35
N LEU A 53 5.15 -2.22 -15.11
CA LEU A 53 5.44 -3.62 -14.82
C LEU A 53 4.23 -4.47 -15.20
N ALA A 54 4.28 -5.03 -16.40
CA ALA A 54 3.14 -5.70 -17.03
C ALA A 54 2.62 -6.92 -16.25
N SER A 55 3.47 -7.60 -15.48
CA SER A 55 3.07 -8.79 -14.71
C SER A 55 2.74 -8.49 -13.25
N LEU A 56 2.92 -7.25 -12.77
CA LEU A 56 2.81 -6.94 -11.35
C LEU A 56 1.35 -7.00 -10.89
N VAL A 57 1.05 -7.95 -10.00
CA VAL A 57 -0.28 -8.19 -9.44
C VAL A 57 -0.37 -7.84 -7.95
N SER A 58 0.76 -7.85 -7.23
CA SER A 58 0.83 -7.61 -5.79
C SER A 58 1.89 -6.56 -5.43
N LEU A 59 1.47 -5.53 -4.69
CA LEU A 59 2.35 -4.45 -4.20
C LEU A 59 2.07 -4.16 -2.73
N THR A 60 3.07 -4.37 -1.86
CA THR A 60 2.96 -4.09 -0.42
C THR A 60 3.98 -3.05 0.05
N MET A 61 3.50 -2.06 0.80
CA MET A 61 4.29 -0.91 1.28
C MET A 61 3.91 -0.53 2.71
N MET A 62 3.52 -1.49 3.53
CA MET A 62 3.16 -1.27 4.93
C MET A 62 4.31 -0.59 5.68
N GLY A 63 4.04 0.33 6.60
CA GLY A 63 5.08 0.95 7.41
C GLY A 63 6.07 1.86 6.65
N CYS A 64 5.80 2.19 5.38
CA CYS A 64 6.57 3.16 4.59
C CYS A 64 6.04 4.59 4.77
N TRP A 65 6.02 5.10 6.00
CA TRP A 65 5.37 6.37 6.37
C TRP A 65 5.97 7.66 5.76
N HIS A 66 7.07 7.58 5.01
CA HIS A 66 7.59 8.71 4.24
C HIS A 66 7.03 8.80 2.82
N LEU A 67 6.30 7.77 2.38
CA LEU A 67 5.59 7.79 1.11
C LEU A 67 4.25 8.53 1.25
N LYS A 68 4.00 9.44 0.31
CA LYS A 68 2.77 10.23 0.23
C LYS A 68 1.94 9.95 -1.02
N LYS A 69 2.56 9.36 -2.04
CA LYS A 69 1.94 9.07 -3.34
C LYS A 69 2.16 7.63 -3.70
N ILE A 70 1.13 7.04 -4.29
CA ILE A 70 1.16 5.67 -4.79
C ILE A 70 1.79 5.73 -6.18
N PRO A 71 2.69 4.81 -6.55
CA PRO A 71 3.40 4.93 -7.80
C PRO A 71 2.52 4.47 -8.96
N ASP A 72 2.65 5.17 -10.07
CA ASP A 72 2.21 4.66 -11.38
C ASP A 72 3.21 3.60 -11.88
N ILE A 73 3.18 2.44 -11.24
CA ILE A 73 4.11 1.33 -11.49
C ILE A 73 3.49 0.21 -12.33
N SER A 74 2.17 0.02 -12.24
CA SER A 74 1.40 -0.96 -13.03
C SER A 74 -0.11 -0.68 -12.93
N THR A 75 -0.85 -1.05 -13.98
CA THR A 75 -2.32 -1.03 -14.03
C THR A 75 -2.95 -2.40 -13.71
N ASN A 76 -2.14 -3.44 -13.52
CA ASN A 76 -2.60 -4.83 -13.34
C ASN A 76 -2.65 -5.26 -11.86
N ILE A 77 -2.39 -4.33 -10.94
CA ILE A 77 -2.39 -4.57 -9.50
C ILE A 77 -3.79 -5.01 -9.06
N THR A 78 -3.86 -6.19 -8.45
CA THR A 78 -5.09 -6.74 -7.86
C THR A 78 -5.05 -6.71 -6.34
N THR A 79 -3.85 -6.68 -5.75
CA THR A 79 -3.60 -6.64 -4.31
C THR A 79 -2.67 -5.48 -3.98
N LEU A 80 -3.14 -4.57 -3.13
CA LEU A 80 -2.40 -3.37 -2.73
C LEU A 80 -2.46 -3.18 -1.22
N SER A 81 -1.30 -3.03 -0.59
CA SER A 81 -1.19 -2.67 0.83
C SER A 81 -0.44 -1.34 0.96
N ILE A 82 -1.11 -0.33 1.52
CA ILE A 82 -0.58 1.04 1.66
C ILE A 82 -0.60 1.51 3.10
N THR A 83 0.17 2.56 3.39
CA THR A 83 0.05 3.31 4.64
C THR A 83 -0.94 4.46 4.52
N ASP A 84 -1.50 4.86 5.66
CA ASP A 84 -2.39 6.01 5.80
C ASP A 84 -1.87 7.30 5.15
N THR A 85 -0.56 7.53 5.21
CA THR A 85 0.12 8.68 4.59
C THR A 85 -0.05 8.77 3.08
N MET A 86 -0.45 7.68 2.41
CA MET A 86 -0.63 7.61 0.96
C MET A 86 -2.09 7.82 0.52
N LEU A 87 -3.03 7.95 1.45
CA LEU A 87 -4.45 8.07 1.15
C LEU A 87 -4.80 9.37 0.41
N GLU A 88 -4.07 10.45 0.64
CA GLU A 88 -4.22 11.68 -0.16
C GLU A 88 -3.92 11.43 -1.66
N GLY A 89 -2.92 10.60 -1.96
CA GLY A 89 -2.55 10.23 -3.32
C GLY A 89 -3.52 9.23 -3.99
N LEU A 90 -4.47 8.67 -3.24
CA LEU A 90 -5.46 7.72 -3.74
C LEU A 90 -6.40 8.39 -4.76
N LEU A 91 -6.75 9.67 -4.55
CA LEU A 91 -7.57 10.46 -5.49
C LEU A 91 -6.93 10.59 -6.87
N GLU A 92 -5.60 10.73 -6.93
CA GLU A 92 -4.87 10.86 -8.19
C GLU A 92 -4.74 9.51 -8.93
N SER A 93 -4.76 8.39 -8.19
CA SER A 93 -4.42 7.06 -8.69
C SER A 93 -5.61 6.13 -8.89
N VAL A 94 -6.82 6.50 -8.43
CA VAL A 94 -8.02 5.66 -8.50
C VAL A 94 -8.32 5.15 -9.93
N ARG A 95 -7.97 5.94 -10.95
CA ARG A 95 -8.13 5.58 -12.37
C ARG A 95 -7.22 4.44 -12.84
N LEU A 96 -6.18 4.09 -12.08
CA LEU A 96 -5.23 3.04 -12.45
C LEU A 96 -5.65 1.65 -11.93
N TRP A 97 -6.68 1.57 -11.08
CA TRP A 97 -6.96 0.40 -10.24
C TRP A 97 -8.29 -0.27 -10.55
N PHE A 98 -8.76 -0.22 -11.81
CA PHE A 98 -10.00 -0.91 -12.21
C PHE A 98 -9.97 -2.42 -11.91
N GLY A 99 -8.78 -3.02 -11.84
CA GLY A 99 -8.59 -4.44 -11.49
C GLY A 99 -8.36 -4.72 -10.00
N LEU A 100 -8.32 -3.71 -9.13
CA LEU A 100 -8.00 -3.89 -7.72
C LEU A 100 -9.13 -4.63 -7.00
N GLN A 101 -8.76 -5.71 -6.31
CA GLN A 101 -9.70 -6.59 -5.61
C GLN A 101 -9.48 -6.57 -4.10
N PHE A 102 -8.25 -6.32 -3.66
CA PHE A 102 -7.84 -6.35 -2.26
C PHE A 102 -7.07 -5.07 -1.94
N LEU A 103 -7.56 -4.32 -0.96
CA LEU A 103 -6.92 -3.11 -0.45
C LEU A 103 -6.74 -3.21 1.06
N ASP A 104 -5.49 -3.18 1.51
CA ASP A 104 -5.18 -2.98 2.92
C ASP A 104 -4.67 -1.56 3.16
N ILE A 105 -5.17 -0.94 4.22
CA ILE A 105 -4.78 0.38 4.69
C ILE A 105 -4.22 0.23 6.11
N TYR A 106 -2.95 0.58 6.29
CA TYR A 106 -2.25 0.49 7.57
C TYR A 106 -1.97 1.88 8.13
N GLY A 107 -2.45 2.16 9.32
CA GLY A 107 -2.25 3.44 10.00
C GLY A 107 -0.93 3.55 10.76
N SER A 108 -0.93 4.48 11.71
CA SER A 108 0.19 4.79 12.60
C SER A 108 0.44 3.70 13.64
N VAL A 109 -0.59 2.94 14.00
CA VAL A 109 -0.50 1.87 14.99
C VAL A 109 -0.27 0.55 14.28
N ASN A 110 0.79 -0.15 14.64
CA ASN A 110 1.10 -1.44 14.04
C ASN A 110 0.41 -2.56 14.84
N VAL A 111 -0.47 -3.32 14.18
CA VAL A 111 -1.21 -4.46 14.77
C VAL A 111 -0.46 -5.79 14.73
N TYR A 112 0.76 -5.85 14.21
CA TYR A 112 1.54 -7.09 14.17
C TYR A 112 2.05 -7.50 15.55
N HIS A 113 1.26 -8.35 16.20
CA HIS A 113 1.50 -8.98 17.50
C HIS A 113 2.46 -10.18 17.40
N ALA A 114 3.64 -10.04 16.77
CA ALA A 114 4.63 -11.13 16.73
C ALA A 114 6.07 -10.68 16.44
N ILE A 115 6.59 -9.73 17.21
CA ILE A 115 7.97 -9.74 17.72
C ILE A 115 8.08 -8.63 18.76
N ALA A 116 8.57 -9.01 19.93
CA ALA A 116 8.80 -8.12 21.06
C ALA A 116 9.62 -6.87 20.65
N GLU A 117 9.11 -5.71 21.09
CA GLU A 117 9.86 -4.49 21.48
C GLU A 117 10.10 -3.27 20.57
N ILE A 118 9.97 -3.23 19.22
CA ILE A 118 10.61 -2.07 18.51
C ILE A 118 9.73 -1.08 17.72
N TYR A 119 8.42 -1.26 17.51
CA TYR A 119 7.75 -0.44 16.47
C TYR A 119 6.60 0.50 16.88
N LEU A 120 6.56 0.92 18.15
CA LEU A 120 5.60 1.91 18.70
C LEU A 120 5.87 3.40 18.32
N LYS A 121 6.56 3.67 17.22
CA LYS A 121 6.76 5.05 16.72
C LYS A 121 6.41 5.16 15.24
N GLY A 122 5.20 4.77 14.88
CA GLY A 122 4.63 5.10 13.58
C GLY A 122 4.22 6.56 13.56
N ARG A 123 4.99 7.41 12.86
CA ARG A 123 4.60 8.80 12.55
C ARG A 123 3.62 8.82 11.37
N GLY A 124 2.57 8.00 11.42
CA GLY A 124 1.43 8.20 10.51
C GLY A 124 0.75 9.52 10.84
N GLU A 125 0.01 10.09 9.90
CA GLU A 125 -0.63 11.40 10.10
C GLU A 125 -1.91 11.30 10.97
N ASP A 126 -2.18 10.11 11.54
CA ASP A 126 -3.40 9.76 12.27
C ASP A 126 -4.63 10.28 11.51
N ILE A 127 -4.80 9.77 10.30
CA ILE A 127 -5.88 10.22 9.41
C ILE A 127 -7.23 10.11 10.11
N LYS A 128 -8.09 11.10 9.85
CA LYS A 128 -9.42 11.17 10.46
C LYS A 128 -10.50 10.50 9.62
N LYS A 129 -10.25 10.34 8.33
CA LYS A 129 -11.20 9.85 7.35
C LYS A 129 -10.48 9.12 6.23
N ILE A 130 -11.15 8.11 5.69
CA ILE A 130 -10.77 7.45 4.45
C ILE A 130 -11.37 8.24 3.28
N PRO A 131 -10.66 8.41 2.15
CA PRO A 131 -11.17 9.15 0.99
C PRO A 131 -12.46 8.54 0.40
N ASP A 132 -13.39 9.39 -0.03
CA ASP A 132 -14.68 8.96 -0.60
C ASP A 132 -14.53 8.20 -1.94
N CYS A 133 -13.42 8.38 -2.66
CA CYS A 133 -13.16 7.71 -3.92
C CYS A 133 -12.99 6.18 -3.80
N ILE A 134 -12.94 5.63 -2.59
CA ILE A 134 -13.00 4.17 -2.40
C ILE A 134 -14.29 3.57 -2.97
N LYS A 135 -15.39 4.33 -2.97
CA LYS A 135 -16.66 3.88 -3.55
C LYS A 135 -16.59 3.66 -5.06
N ASP A 136 -15.63 4.30 -5.74
CA ASP A 136 -15.42 4.21 -7.18
C ASP A 136 -14.55 2.99 -7.56
N LEU A 137 -14.06 2.23 -6.57
CA LEU A 137 -13.31 0.99 -6.78
C LEU A 137 -14.29 -0.18 -7.02
N ASP A 138 -14.95 -0.17 -8.18
CA ASP A 138 -16.00 -1.15 -8.53
C ASP A 138 -15.52 -2.61 -8.51
N GLY A 139 -14.22 -2.87 -8.64
CA GLY A 139 -13.63 -4.21 -8.55
C GLY A 139 -13.33 -4.70 -7.12
N LEU A 140 -13.39 -3.82 -6.12
CA LEU A 140 -12.87 -4.08 -4.78
C LEU A 140 -13.76 -5.07 -4.02
N LYS A 141 -13.20 -6.23 -3.68
CA LYS A 141 -13.89 -7.30 -2.95
C LYS A 141 -13.62 -7.23 -1.46
N GLU A 142 -12.43 -6.78 -1.08
CA GLU A 142 -11.94 -6.82 0.30
C GLU A 142 -11.22 -5.52 0.64
N LEU A 143 -11.66 -4.90 1.73
CA LEU A 143 -11.07 -3.71 2.30
C LEU A 143 -10.70 -4.01 3.75
N HIS A 144 -9.42 -3.86 4.07
CA HIS A 144 -8.96 -3.95 5.44
C HIS A 144 -8.35 -2.63 5.90
N ILE A 145 -8.70 -2.21 7.12
CA ILE A 145 -8.24 -0.98 7.73
C ILE A 145 -7.68 -1.33 9.10
N TYR A 146 -6.39 -1.09 9.29
CA TYR A 146 -5.65 -1.52 10.47
C TYR A 146 -4.98 -0.36 11.15
N GLY A 147 -5.15 -0.24 12.47
CA GLY A 147 -4.31 0.64 13.28
C GLY A 147 -4.45 2.12 12.93
N CYS A 148 -5.66 2.54 12.55
CA CYS A 148 -6.01 3.92 12.24
C CYS A 148 -6.86 4.52 13.39
N PRO A 149 -6.24 4.95 14.50
CA PRO A 149 -6.95 5.23 15.75
C PRO A 149 -7.89 6.44 15.68
N LYS A 150 -7.66 7.38 14.76
CA LYS A 150 -8.44 8.63 14.63
C LYS A 150 -9.52 8.59 13.55
N ILE A 151 -9.70 7.47 12.84
CA ILE A 151 -10.80 7.35 11.89
C ILE A 151 -12.11 7.35 12.66
N ALA A 152 -12.93 8.37 12.44
CA ALA A 152 -14.21 8.53 13.12
C ALA A 152 -15.39 7.91 12.36
N SER A 153 -15.26 7.81 11.04
CA SER A 153 -16.32 7.31 10.15
C SER A 153 -15.72 6.74 8.87
N LEU A 154 -16.43 5.78 8.26
CA LEU A 154 -16.11 5.26 6.93
C LEU A 154 -16.89 6.02 5.83
N PRO A 155 -16.32 6.17 4.63
CA PRO A 155 -17.02 6.70 3.46
C PRO A 155 -18.06 5.69 2.95
N GLU A 156 -18.80 6.07 1.91
CA GLU A 156 -19.55 5.11 1.09
C GLU A 156 -18.60 4.02 0.56
N LEU A 157 -19.03 2.77 0.61
CA LEU A 157 -18.24 1.61 0.19
C LEU A 157 -18.70 1.13 -1.19
N PRO A 158 -17.79 0.56 -2.02
CA PRO A 158 -18.15 0.08 -3.35
C PRO A 158 -19.12 -1.11 -3.25
N SER A 159 -20.07 -1.17 -4.17
CA SER A 159 -21.15 -2.18 -4.16
C SER A 159 -20.66 -3.63 -4.32
N SER A 160 -19.44 -3.81 -4.82
CA SER A 160 -18.77 -5.10 -4.99
C SER A 160 -18.11 -5.64 -3.72
N LEU A 161 -18.03 -4.82 -2.66
CA LEU A 161 -17.34 -5.17 -1.42
C LEU A 161 -18.04 -6.34 -0.72
N LYS A 162 -17.26 -7.38 -0.42
CA LYS A 162 -17.72 -8.61 0.25
C LYS A 162 -17.21 -8.74 1.67
N ARG A 163 -16.02 -8.17 1.94
CA ARG A 163 -15.40 -8.21 3.27
C ARG A 163 -14.86 -6.83 3.62
N LEU A 164 -15.21 -6.40 4.82
CA LEU A 164 -14.63 -5.24 5.48
C LEU A 164 -14.06 -5.72 6.80
N MET A 165 -12.76 -5.52 7.00
CA MET A 165 -12.12 -5.75 8.29
C MET A 165 -11.60 -4.43 8.81
N VAL A 166 -12.00 -4.08 10.02
CA VAL A 166 -11.50 -2.90 10.72
C VAL A 166 -10.95 -3.38 12.05
N ASP A 167 -9.68 -3.10 12.29
CA ASP A 167 -8.99 -3.50 13.52
C ASP A 167 -8.19 -2.31 14.06
N THR A 168 -8.20 -2.15 15.37
CA THR A 168 -7.43 -1.12 16.08
C THR A 168 -7.73 0.29 15.55
N CYS A 169 -9.03 0.58 15.35
CA CYS A 169 -9.57 1.88 14.97
C CYS A 169 -10.52 2.39 16.06
N GLU A 170 -9.93 2.89 17.16
CA GLU A 170 -10.65 3.19 18.41
C GLU A 170 -11.71 4.30 18.30
N SER A 171 -11.51 5.28 17.41
CA SER A 171 -12.46 6.40 17.23
C SER A 171 -13.65 6.06 16.33
N LEU A 172 -13.70 4.88 15.72
CA LEU A 172 -14.74 4.56 14.75
C LEU A 172 -16.07 4.35 15.49
N GLU A 173 -16.97 5.33 15.37
CA GLU A 173 -18.31 5.24 15.93
C GLU A 173 -19.12 4.23 15.09
N THR A 174 -19.58 3.15 15.72
CA THR A 174 -20.42 2.09 15.11
C THR A 174 -21.90 2.42 15.19
#